data_AF-A0A1W1XNG2-F1
#
_entry.id   AF-A0A1W1XNG2-F1
#
_cell.length_a   1.000
_cell.length_b   1.000
_cell.length_c   1.000
_cell.angle_alpha   90.00
_cell.angle_beta   90.00
_cell.angle_gamma   90.00
#
_symmetry.space_group_name_H-M   'P 1'
#
loop_
_entity.id
_entity.type
_entity.pdbx_description
1 polymer ?
#
loop_
_entity_poly.entity_id
_entity_poly.type
_entity_poly.pdbx_seq_one_letter_code
_entity_poly.pdbx_strand_id
1 'polypeptide(L)'
;MADKTKKSYIDNLVNSIEDYVSKGKEEELREKISMTIKSKIFSEDIEECLNSRDFSDVGLLDNSVEDISFMFSTIFPIFIESRGATFRLYKHKVEIMLSDKMKDRFIYIFSEGRLTSGEFKCYKLYEDEYVYIVKRVIENIPKFREAIKEQIEDLDEGMGELAKKKTTSKNQLDKSKENSNILLEMLK
;
A
#
# COMPACT_ATOMS: atom_id res chain seq x y z
N MET A 1 58.53 -12.69 -20.25
CA MET A 1 57.79 -11.80 -19.32
C MET A 1 56.30 -11.92 -19.62
N ALA A 2 55.65 -12.96 -19.11
CA ALA A 2 54.21 -13.14 -19.28
C ALA A 2 53.47 -12.37 -18.18
N ASP A 3 52.89 -11.24 -18.57
CA ASP A 3 51.51 -10.88 -18.28
C ASP A 3 51.05 -10.84 -16.79
N LYS A 4 51.76 -10.08 -15.95
CA LYS A 4 51.21 -9.68 -14.62
C LYS A 4 49.91 -8.87 -14.76
N THR A 5 49.72 -8.18 -15.89
CA THR A 5 48.56 -7.33 -16.18
C THR A 5 47.30 -8.14 -16.52
N LYS A 6 47.39 -9.22 -17.31
CA LYS A 6 46.26 -10.14 -17.51
C LYS A 6 45.81 -10.84 -16.23
N LYS A 7 46.74 -11.20 -15.35
CA LYS A 7 46.42 -11.85 -14.07
C LYS A 7 45.51 -10.96 -13.21
N SER A 8 45.85 -9.67 -13.11
CA SER A 8 45.04 -8.66 -12.42
C SER A 8 43.65 -8.44 -13.04
N TYR A 9 43.52 -8.51 -14.37
CA TYR A 9 42.23 -8.32 -15.04
C TYR A 9 41.26 -9.50 -14.79
N ILE A 10 41.79 -10.73 -14.80
CA ILE A 10 41.01 -11.94 -14.51
C ILE A 10 40.58 -11.96 -13.04
N ASP A 11 41.48 -11.62 -12.12
CA ASP A 11 41.15 -11.55 -10.69
C ASP A 11 40.06 -10.49 -10.41
N ASN A 12 40.13 -9.33 -11.07
CA ASN A 12 39.10 -8.30 -10.97
C ASN A 12 37.74 -8.75 -11.54
N LEU A 13 37.74 -9.50 -12.64
CA LEU A 13 36.53 -10.06 -13.25
C LEU A 13 35.90 -11.12 -12.34
N VAL A 14 36.69 -12.03 -11.78
CA VAL A 14 36.23 -13.08 -10.86
C VAL A 14 35.65 -12.46 -9.60
N ASN A 15 36.33 -11.48 -8.99
CA ASN A 15 35.81 -10.76 -7.83
C ASN A 15 34.49 -10.05 -8.17
N SER A 16 34.39 -9.44 -9.35
CA SER A 16 33.14 -8.79 -9.80
C SER A 16 31.99 -9.79 -9.98
N ILE A 17 32.28 -11.00 -10.47
CA ILE A 17 31.29 -12.08 -10.60
C ILE A 17 30.88 -12.60 -9.23
N GLU A 18 31.83 -12.82 -8.32
CA GLU A 18 31.55 -13.27 -6.95
C GLU A 18 30.72 -12.25 -6.16
N ASP A 19 31.04 -10.96 -6.30
CA ASP A 19 30.28 -9.86 -5.72
C ASP A 19 28.87 -9.80 -6.32
N TYR A 20 28.73 -9.96 -7.64
CA TYR A 20 27.44 -9.99 -8.31
C TYR A 20 26.57 -11.17 -7.85
N VAL A 21 27.15 -12.38 -7.76
CA VAL A 21 26.46 -13.59 -7.30
C VAL A 21 26.06 -13.44 -5.83
N SER A 22 26.92 -12.87 -4.99
CA SER A 22 26.64 -12.65 -3.57
C SER A 22 25.54 -11.60 -3.38
N LYS A 23 25.56 -10.53 -4.17
CA LYS A 23 24.52 -9.50 -4.21
C LYS A 23 23.18 -10.07 -4.70
N GLY A 24 23.18 -10.90 -5.73
CA GLY A 24 21.97 -11.57 -6.23
C GLY A 24 21.34 -12.48 -5.18
N LYS A 25 22.15 -13.27 -4.46
CA LYS A 25 21.66 -14.11 -3.35
C LYS A 25 21.10 -13.29 -2.20
N GLU A 26 21.72 -12.15 -1.88
CA GLU A 26 21.20 -11.22 -0.85
C GLU A 26 19.84 -10.63 -1.28
N GLU A 27 19.70 -10.25 -2.55
CA GLU A 27 18.46 -9.73 -3.14
C GLU A 27 17.34 -10.77 -3.08
N GLU A 28 17.59 -12.01 -3.50
CA GLU A 28 16.63 -13.11 -3.40
C GLU A 28 16.13 -13.35 -1.96
N LEU A 29 17.03 -13.28 -0.98
CA LEU A 29 16.66 -13.43 0.43
C LEU A 29 15.78 -12.27 0.91
N ARG A 30 16.11 -11.02 0.53
CA ARG A 30 15.30 -9.85 0.89
C ARG A 30 13.91 -9.91 0.26
N GLU A 31 13.83 -10.26 -1.01
CA GLU A 31 12.56 -10.44 -1.73
C GLU A 31 11.69 -11.51 -1.06
N LYS A 32 12.28 -12.67 -0.71
CA LYS A 32 11.55 -13.73 -0.01
C LYS A 32 10.98 -13.26 1.33
N ILE A 33 11.79 -12.53 2.11
CA ILE A 33 11.35 -11.96 3.40
C ILE A 33 10.23 -10.94 3.17
N SER A 34 10.40 -10.01 2.23
CA SER A 34 9.44 -8.94 1.98
C SER A 34 8.12 -9.46 1.45
N MET A 35 8.14 -10.45 0.55
CA MET A 35 6.94 -11.09 0.04
C MET A 35 6.21 -11.88 1.14
N THR A 36 6.95 -12.49 2.06
CA THR A 36 6.36 -13.16 3.24
C THR A 36 5.72 -12.14 4.19
N ILE A 37 6.36 -11.00 4.43
CA ILE A 37 5.78 -9.91 5.23
C ILE A 37 4.51 -9.39 4.55
N LYS A 38 4.59 -9.11 3.25
CA LYS A 38 3.46 -8.62 2.46
C LYS A 38 2.27 -9.58 2.53
N SER A 39 2.48 -10.89 2.32
CA SER A 39 1.39 -11.88 2.38
C SER A 39 0.83 -12.10 3.79
N LYS A 40 1.61 -11.78 4.83
CA LYS A 40 1.10 -11.80 6.20
C LYS A 40 0.28 -10.56 6.54
N ILE A 41 0.62 -9.39 5.98
CA ILE A 41 -0.16 -8.15 6.13
C ILE A 41 -1.43 -8.21 5.27
N PHE A 42 -1.26 -8.49 3.98
CA PHE A 42 -2.30 -8.65 2.99
C PHE A 42 -2.56 -10.14 2.81
N SER A 43 -3.09 -10.76 3.86
CA SER A 43 -3.51 -12.16 3.82
C SER A 43 -4.63 -12.35 2.81
N GLU A 44 -4.88 -13.59 2.39
CA GLU A 44 -5.87 -13.92 1.36
C GLU A 44 -7.25 -13.34 1.69
N ASP A 45 -7.69 -13.42 2.95
CA ASP A 45 -8.95 -12.79 3.41
C ASP A 45 -8.97 -11.26 3.20
N ILE A 46 -7.84 -10.59 3.42
CA ILE A 46 -7.74 -9.14 3.24
C ILE A 46 -7.69 -8.77 1.75
N GLU A 47 -6.91 -9.50 0.94
CA GLU A 47 -6.86 -9.24 -0.51
C GLU A 47 -8.20 -9.53 -1.17
N GLU A 48 -8.92 -10.59 -0.77
CA GLU A 48 -10.28 -10.84 -1.24
C GLU A 48 -11.22 -9.68 -0.89
N CYS A 49 -11.17 -9.19 0.35
CA CYS A 49 -11.98 -8.04 0.76
C CYS A 49 -11.63 -6.76 -0.01
N LEU A 50 -10.34 -6.48 -0.24
CA LEU A 50 -9.89 -5.32 -1.00
C LEU A 50 -10.28 -5.44 -2.48
N ASN A 51 -10.05 -6.59 -3.11
CA ASN A 51 -10.32 -6.78 -4.54
C ASN A 51 -11.82 -6.80 -4.85
N SER A 52 -12.67 -7.30 -3.95
CA SER A 52 -14.13 -7.22 -4.13
C SER A 52 -14.68 -5.79 -4.08
N ARG A 53 -13.85 -4.84 -3.65
CA ARG A 53 -14.15 -3.41 -3.50
C ARG A 53 -13.24 -2.55 -4.37
N ASP A 54 -12.42 -3.17 -5.22
CA ASP A 54 -11.62 -2.45 -6.22
C ASP A 54 -12.53 -2.15 -7.42
N PHE A 55 -12.87 -0.88 -7.61
CA PHE A 55 -13.80 -0.43 -8.64
C PHE A 55 -13.07 0.11 -9.88
N SER A 56 -11.77 -0.16 -10.04
CA SER A 56 -10.97 0.31 -11.19
C SER A 56 -11.51 -0.13 -12.55
N ASP A 57 -12.22 -1.27 -12.59
CA ASP A 57 -12.74 -1.88 -13.82
C ASP A 57 -14.20 -1.49 -14.13
N VAL A 58 -14.85 -0.73 -13.26
CA VAL A 58 -16.25 -0.30 -13.44
C VAL A 58 -16.24 1.07 -14.11
N GLY A 59 -16.58 1.09 -15.40
CA GLY A 59 -16.39 2.23 -16.30
C GLY A 59 -16.91 3.60 -15.79
N LEU A 60 -16.10 4.63 -16.09
CA LEU A 60 -16.23 6.08 -15.87
C LEU A 60 -17.54 6.78 -16.32
N LEU A 61 -18.61 6.07 -16.66
CA LEU A 61 -19.80 6.65 -17.30
C LEU A 61 -21.04 6.77 -16.40
N ASP A 62 -20.98 6.27 -15.16
CA ASP A 62 -22.04 6.45 -14.19
C ASP A 62 -21.47 7.22 -12.98
N ASN A 63 -21.80 8.51 -12.85
CA ASN A 63 -21.23 9.43 -11.85
C ASN A 63 -21.35 8.96 -10.38
N SER A 64 -22.02 7.84 -10.08
CA SER A 64 -21.99 7.20 -8.76
C SER A 64 -20.81 6.26 -8.51
N VAL A 65 -20.06 5.88 -9.54
CA VAL A 65 -18.89 4.99 -9.41
C VAL A 65 -17.65 5.80 -9.03
N GLU A 66 -17.57 7.07 -9.44
CA GLU A 66 -16.46 7.97 -9.09
C GLU A 66 -16.35 8.20 -7.58
N ASP A 67 -17.47 8.45 -6.89
CA ASP A 67 -17.49 8.62 -5.43
C ASP A 67 -16.98 7.37 -4.70
N ILE A 68 -17.37 6.18 -5.18
CA ILE A 68 -17.00 4.90 -4.57
C ILE A 68 -15.52 4.57 -4.85
N SER A 69 -15.06 4.77 -6.08
CA SER A 69 -13.65 4.61 -6.46
C SER A 69 -12.75 5.58 -5.68
N PHE A 70 -13.21 6.83 -5.49
CA PHE A 70 -12.56 7.79 -4.62
C PHE A 70 -12.49 7.28 -3.19
N MET A 71 -13.59 6.82 -2.58
CA MET A 71 -13.56 6.29 -1.21
C MET A 71 -12.65 5.06 -1.07
N PHE A 72 -12.63 4.13 -2.03
CA PHE A 72 -11.68 3.02 -2.01
C PHE A 72 -10.23 3.50 -2.03
N SER A 73 -9.92 4.52 -2.83
CA SER A 73 -8.59 5.13 -2.88
C SER A 73 -8.16 5.74 -1.53
N THR A 74 -9.12 6.08 -0.65
CA THR A 74 -8.83 6.64 0.68
C THR A 74 -8.41 5.60 1.73
N ILE A 75 -8.58 4.30 1.46
CA ILE A 75 -8.09 3.24 2.38
C ILE A 75 -6.60 3.41 2.63
N PHE A 76 -5.83 3.76 1.59
CA PHE A 76 -4.39 3.93 1.71
C PHE A 76 -3.97 5.41 1.58
N PRO A 77 -2.98 5.86 2.36
CA PRO A 77 -2.22 5.10 3.34
C PRO A 77 -2.95 4.85 4.66
N ILE A 78 -2.69 3.69 5.27
CA ILE A 78 -3.17 3.36 6.62
C ILE A 78 -2.13 3.79 7.63
N PHE A 79 -2.55 4.55 8.64
CA PHE A 79 -1.69 5.09 9.67
C PHE A 79 -1.72 4.22 10.92
N ILE A 80 -0.55 3.88 11.45
CA ILE A 80 -0.43 3.12 12.70
C ILE A 80 0.60 3.77 13.60
N GLU A 81 0.24 3.97 14.87
CA GLU A 81 1.17 4.39 15.90
C GLU A 81 1.46 3.24 16.87
N SER A 82 2.74 2.97 17.10
CA SER A 82 3.15 1.86 17.94
C SER A 82 4.54 2.06 18.50
N ARG A 83 4.65 2.00 19.83
CA ARG A 83 5.93 2.06 20.57
C ARG A 83 6.81 3.23 20.14
N GLY A 84 6.23 4.44 20.05
CA GLY A 84 6.94 5.66 19.67
C GLY A 84 7.35 5.75 18.20
N ALA A 85 6.82 4.89 17.32
CA ALA A 85 7.00 5.00 15.88
C ALA A 85 5.65 5.14 15.17
N THR A 86 5.64 5.90 14.09
CA THR A 86 4.49 6.05 13.18
C THR A 86 4.79 5.28 11.91
N PHE A 87 3.81 4.50 11.45
CA PHE A 87 3.86 3.72 10.23
C PHE A 87 2.80 4.23 9.27
N ARG A 88 3.16 4.33 7.98
CA ARG A 88 2.21 4.54 6.89
C ARG A 88 2.28 3.36 5.95
N LEU A 89 1.26 2.53 5.99
CA LEU A 89 1.16 1.34 5.16
C LEU A 89 0.50 1.70 3.82
N TYR A 90 1.14 1.28 2.74
CA TYR A 90 0.61 1.27 1.38
C TYR A 90 0.60 -0.17 0.87
N LYS A 91 -0.16 -0.45 -0.21
CA LYS A 91 -0.19 -1.80 -0.82
C LYS A 91 1.19 -2.31 -1.29
N HIS A 92 2.12 -1.40 -1.63
CA HIS A 92 3.43 -1.72 -2.21
C HIS A 92 4.63 -1.41 -1.28
N LYS A 93 4.42 -0.70 -0.16
CA LYS A 93 5.49 -0.30 0.76
C LYS A 93 4.96 0.02 2.15
N VAL A 94 5.85 0.14 3.11
CA VAL A 94 5.58 0.78 4.41
C VAL A 94 6.61 1.88 4.66
N GLU A 95 6.13 3.05 5.07
CA GLU A 95 6.98 4.13 5.58
C GLU A 95 7.01 4.06 7.10
N ILE A 96 8.19 4.20 7.70
CA ILE A 96 8.43 4.11 9.14
C ILE A 96 9.08 5.41 9.59
N MET A 97 8.47 6.09 10.56
CA MET A 97 9.02 7.28 11.20
C MET A 97 9.28 6.95 12.67
N LEU A 98 10.56 6.91 13.07
CA LEU A 98 10.95 6.71 14.48
C LEU A 98 11.02 8.04 15.25
N SER A 99 11.17 9.15 14.53
CA SER A 99 11.09 10.52 15.04
C SER A 99 10.72 11.47 13.91
N ASP A 100 10.55 12.76 14.23
CA ASP A 100 10.28 13.79 13.21
C ASP A 100 11.48 14.08 12.28
N LYS A 101 12.69 13.62 12.65
CA LYS A 101 13.93 13.89 11.89
C LYS A 101 14.00 13.04 10.63
N MET A 102 14.51 13.62 9.54
CA MET A 102 14.63 12.94 8.23
C MET A 102 15.46 11.64 8.27
N LYS A 103 16.55 11.64 9.03
CA LYS A 103 17.41 10.47 9.25
C LYS A 103 16.69 9.28 9.91
N ASP A 104 15.61 9.55 10.64
CA ASP A 104 14.85 8.56 11.39
C ASP A 104 13.59 8.09 10.60
N ARG A 105 13.54 8.42 9.30
CA ARG A 105 12.49 7.98 8.37
C ARG A 105 13.03 6.88 7.48
N PHE A 106 12.22 5.86 7.24
CA PHE A 106 12.57 4.71 6.43
C PHE A 106 11.42 4.34 5.50
N ILE A 107 11.75 3.78 4.35
CA ILE A 107 10.81 3.25 3.37
C ILE A 107 11.22 1.82 3.07
N TYR A 108 10.33 0.88 3.36
CA TYR A 108 10.50 -0.54 3.06
C TYR A 108 9.57 -0.95 1.92
N ILE A 109 10.15 -1.37 0.79
CA ILE A 109 9.42 -1.68 -0.45
C ILE A 109 9.22 -3.19 -0.55
N PHE A 110 7.98 -3.64 -0.68
CA PHE A 110 7.66 -5.06 -0.61
C PHE A 110 8.10 -5.87 -1.82
N SER A 111 8.19 -5.28 -3.01
CA SER A 111 8.53 -6.01 -4.24
C SER A 111 9.94 -6.56 -4.29
N GLU A 112 10.88 -5.97 -3.54
CA GLU A 112 12.31 -6.28 -3.61
C GLU A 112 12.97 -6.34 -2.21
N GLY A 113 12.20 -6.12 -1.15
CA GLY A 113 12.69 -6.00 0.22
C GLY A 113 13.71 -4.88 0.41
N ARG A 114 13.66 -3.84 -0.42
CA ARG A 114 14.57 -2.70 -0.31
C ARG A 114 14.17 -1.82 0.85
N LEU A 115 15.13 -1.53 1.74
CA LEU A 115 15.00 -0.53 2.80
C LEU A 115 15.84 0.70 2.46
N THR A 116 15.23 1.87 2.47
CA THR A 116 15.90 3.17 2.23
C THR A 116 15.58 4.14 3.35
N SER A 117 16.54 4.92 3.83
CA SER A 117 16.26 6.04 4.75
C SER A 117 15.73 7.28 4.02
N GLY A 118 15.22 8.25 4.77
CA GLY A 118 14.85 9.58 4.28
C GLY A 118 16.04 10.39 3.73
N GLU A 119 17.27 9.97 4.04
CA GLU A 119 18.51 10.52 3.47
C GLU A 119 19.00 9.73 2.24
N PHE A 120 18.15 8.88 1.67
CA PHE A 120 18.42 8.06 0.48
C PHE A 120 19.54 7.02 0.65
N LYS A 121 19.95 6.70 1.89
CA LYS A 121 20.82 5.55 2.16
C LYS A 121 20.02 4.26 1.99
N CYS A 122 20.47 3.39 1.09
CA CYS A 122 19.95 2.03 0.93
C CYS A 122 20.66 1.07 1.88
N TYR A 123 19.89 0.24 2.58
CA TYR A 123 20.44 -0.72 3.53
C TYR A 123 20.49 -2.14 2.97
N LYS A 124 21.52 -2.88 3.38
CA LYS A 124 21.78 -4.27 3.07
C LYS A 124 21.22 -5.19 4.16
N LEU A 125 20.89 -6.43 3.80
CA LEU A 125 20.27 -7.40 4.71
C LEU A 125 21.15 -7.70 5.95
N TYR A 126 22.48 -7.63 5.79
CA TYR A 126 23.44 -7.86 6.86
C TYR A 126 23.68 -6.64 7.76
N GLU A 127 23.13 -5.47 7.44
CA GLU A 127 23.24 -4.29 8.31
C GLU A 127 22.22 -4.39 9.47
N ASP A 128 22.69 -4.17 10.70
CA ASP A 128 21.85 -4.22 11.91
C ASP A 128 20.63 -3.29 11.80
N GLU A 129 20.79 -2.14 11.16
CA GLU A 129 19.72 -1.18 10.96
C GLU A 129 18.61 -1.71 10.04
N TYR A 130 18.97 -2.49 9.01
CA TYR A 130 17.98 -3.19 8.18
C TYR A 130 17.15 -4.13 9.03
N VAL A 131 17.82 -4.99 9.80
CA VAL A 131 17.18 -5.98 10.66
C VAL A 131 16.29 -5.32 11.71
N TYR A 132 16.78 -4.25 12.34
CA TYR A 132 16.05 -3.48 13.35
C TYR A 132 14.75 -2.91 12.79
N ILE A 133 14.79 -2.22 11.64
CA ILE A 133 13.60 -1.61 11.05
C ILE A 133 12.61 -2.66 10.54
N VAL A 134 13.09 -3.69 9.84
CA VAL A 134 12.21 -4.75 9.32
C VAL A 134 11.55 -5.53 10.47
N LYS A 135 12.27 -5.77 11.58
CA LYS A 135 11.67 -6.36 12.79
C LYS A 135 10.51 -5.51 13.32
N ARG A 136 10.63 -4.18 13.32
CA ARG A 136 9.55 -3.27 13.73
C ARG A 136 8.33 -3.39 12.82
N VAL A 137 8.52 -3.59 11.52
CA VAL A 137 7.41 -3.89 10.60
C VAL A 137 6.75 -5.22 10.96
N ILE A 138 7.55 -6.28 11.15
CA ILE A 138 7.05 -7.63 11.51
C ILE A 138 6.24 -7.61 12.80
N GLU A 139 6.74 -6.94 13.84
CA GLU A 139 6.06 -6.83 15.14
C GLU A 139 4.70 -6.12 15.05
N ASN A 140 4.47 -5.29 14.03
CA ASN A 140 3.23 -4.56 13.83
C ASN A 140 2.30 -5.19 12.78
N ILE A 141 2.63 -6.36 12.22
CA ILE A 141 1.75 -7.10 11.30
C ILE A 141 0.32 -7.26 11.85
N PRO A 142 0.09 -7.68 13.11
CA PRO A 142 -1.28 -7.78 13.63
C PRO A 142 -2.04 -6.47 13.56
N LYS A 143 -1.40 -5.36 13.96
CA LYS A 143 -2.00 -4.01 13.89
C LYS A 143 -2.27 -3.56 12.47
N PHE A 144 -1.37 -3.87 11.52
CA PHE A 144 -1.61 -3.62 10.10
C PHE A 144 -2.88 -4.29 9.62
N ARG A 145 -3.09 -5.55 9.99
CA ARG A 145 -4.28 -6.30 9.60
C ARG A 145 -5.55 -5.74 10.22
N GLU A 146 -5.52 -5.43 11.51
CA GLU A 146 -6.64 -4.83 12.23
C GLU A 146 -7.03 -3.50 11.59
N ALA A 147 -6.06 -2.60 11.39
CA ALA A 147 -6.32 -1.29 10.78
C ALA A 147 -6.83 -1.39 9.33
N ILE A 148 -6.35 -2.37 8.53
CA ILE A 148 -6.92 -2.61 7.19
C ILE A 148 -8.40 -3.02 7.30
N LYS A 149 -8.74 -3.91 8.23
CA LYS A 149 -10.12 -4.38 8.40
C LYS A 149 -11.04 -3.23 8.85
N GLU A 150 -10.60 -2.43 9.82
CA GLU A 150 -11.33 -1.23 10.25
C GLU A 150 -11.59 -0.27 9.08
N GLN A 151 -10.58 0.03 8.25
CA GLN A 151 -10.77 0.90 7.08
C GLN A 151 -11.71 0.30 6.01
N ILE A 152 -11.75 -1.02 5.87
CA ILE A 152 -12.70 -1.70 4.98
C ILE A 152 -14.13 -1.63 5.54
N GLU A 153 -14.29 -1.81 6.85
CA GLU A 153 -15.59 -1.67 7.52
C GLU A 153 -16.12 -0.25 7.42
N ASP A 154 -15.28 0.76 7.67
CA ASP A 154 -15.62 2.19 7.51
C ASP A 154 -16.06 2.50 6.06
N LEU A 155 -15.39 1.90 5.07
CA LEU A 155 -15.77 2.03 3.66
C LEU A 155 -17.16 1.44 3.40
N ASP A 156 -17.43 0.24 3.93
CA ASP A 156 -18.71 -0.43 3.76
C ASP A 156 -19.86 0.37 4.39
N GLU A 157 -19.65 0.96 5.56
CA GLU A 157 -20.62 1.87 6.21
C GLU A 157 -20.85 3.13 5.37
N GLY A 158 -19.79 3.78 4.90
CA GLY A 158 -19.86 4.97 4.05
C GLY A 158 -20.62 4.72 2.74
N MET A 159 -20.40 3.56 2.11
CA MET A 159 -21.15 3.15 0.92
C MET A 159 -22.65 2.97 1.23
N GLY A 160 -22.98 2.38 2.38
CA GLY A 160 -24.35 2.22 2.84
C GLY A 160 -25.07 3.57 3.02
N GLU A 161 -24.39 4.58 3.54
CA GLU A 161 -24.95 5.94 3.67
C GLU A 161 -25.15 6.64 2.33
N LEU A 162 -24.19 6.52 1.41
CA LEU A 162 -24.28 7.06 0.05
C LEU A 162 -25.47 6.48 -0.71
N ALA A 163 -25.66 5.16 -0.63
CA ALA A 163 -26.79 4.47 -1.25
C ALA A 163 -28.15 4.96 -0.70
N LYS A 164 -28.25 5.18 0.62
CA LYS A 164 -29.44 5.76 1.25
C LYS A 164 -29.71 7.17 0.74
N LYS A 165 -28.71 8.05 0.72
CA LYS A 165 -28.85 9.44 0.22
C LYS A 165 -29.28 9.49 -1.25
N LYS A 166 -28.74 8.62 -2.11
CA LYS A 166 -29.11 8.52 -3.54
C LYS A 166 -30.57 8.09 -3.69
N THR A 167 -31.02 7.13 -2.88
CA THR A 167 -32.41 6.64 -2.87
C THR A 167 -33.38 7.74 -2.41
N THR A 168 -33.06 8.45 -1.33
CA THR A 168 -33.87 9.58 -0.83
C THR A 168 -33.98 10.69 -1.88
N SER A 169 -32.87 11.06 -2.52
CA SER A 169 -32.84 12.11 -3.54
C SER A 169 -33.68 11.73 -4.76
N LYS A 170 -33.62 10.46 -5.20
CA LYS A 170 -34.45 9.95 -6.29
C LYS A 170 -35.94 10.01 -5.95
N ASN A 171 -36.32 9.58 -4.75
CA ASN A 171 -37.71 9.65 -4.29
C ASN A 171 -38.23 11.09 -4.23
N GLN A 172 -37.40 12.06 -3.79
CA GLN A 172 -37.75 13.47 -3.80
C GLN A 172 -37.93 14.03 -5.21
N LEU A 173 -37.07 13.63 -6.16
CA LEU A 173 -37.19 14.02 -7.57
C LEU A 173 -38.47 13.48 -8.20
N ASP A 174 -38.78 12.21 -7.96
CA ASP A 174 -39.98 11.57 -8.51
C ASP A 174 -41.25 12.22 -7.94
N LYS A 175 -41.28 12.53 -6.64
CA LYS A 175 -42.38 13.28 -6.03
C LYS A 175 -42.51 14.70 -6.59
N SER A 176 -41.38 15.36 -6.88
CA SER A 176 -41.36 16.69 -7.48
C SER A 176 -41.94 16.68 -8.90
N LYS A 177 -41.62 15.65 -9.70
CA LYS A 177 -42.20 15.45 -11.04
C LYS A 177 -43.70 15.19 -10.98
N GLU A 178 -44.14 14.32 -10.07
CA GLU A 178 -45.57 14.03 -9.85
C GLU A 178 -46.34 15.32 -9.50
N ASN A 179 -45.84 16.08 -8.51
CA ASN A 179 -46.43 17.35 -8.11
C ASN A 179 -46.44 18.37 -9.27
N SER A 180 -45.35 18.46 -10.04
CA SER A 180 -45.28 19.33 -11.21
C SER A 180 -46.33 18.99 -12.26
N ASN A 181 -46.56 17.70 -12.53
CA ASN A 181 -47.57 17.28 -13.50
C ASN A 181 -48.98 17.65 -13.05
N ILE A 182 -49.31 17.43 -11.76
CA ILE A 182 -50.60 17.83 -11.17
C ILE A 182 -50.82 19.33 -11.34
N LEU A 183 -49.83 20.15 -10.97
CA LEU A 183 -49.93 21.61 -11.08
C LEU A 183 -50.09 22.06 -12.54
N LEU A 184 -49.41 21.42 -13.48
CA LEU A 184 -49.55 21.71 -14.91
C LEU A 184 -50.92 21.31 -15.47
N GLU A 185 -51.55 20.25 -14.97
CA GLU A 185 -52.92 19.89 -15.35
C GLU A 185 -53.95 20.90 -14.83
N MET A 186 -53.76 21.45 -13.64
CA MET A 186 -54.66 22.48 -13.07
C MET A 186 -54.62 23.81 -13.81
N LEU A 187 -53.59 24.04 -14.63
CA LEU A 187 -53.43 25.25 -15.44
C LEU A 187 -54.03 25.13 -16.85
N LYS A 188 -54.64 23.99 -17.19
CA LYS A 188 -55.37 23.76 -18.46
C LYS A 188 -56.87 23.94 -18.26
#